data_AF-A0A4V0WXF3-F1
#
_entry.id   AF-A0A4V0WXF3-F1
#
_cell.length_a   1.000
_cell.length_b   1.000
_cell.length_c   1.000
_cell.angle_alpha   90.00
_cell.angle_beta   90.00
_cell.angle_gamma   90.00
#
_symmetry.space_group_name_H-M   'P 1'
#
loop_
_entity.id
_entity.type
_entity.pdbx_description
1 polymer ?
#
loop_
_entity_poly.entity_id
_entity_poly.type
_entity_poly.pdbx_seq_one_letter_code
_entity_poly.pdbx_strand_id
1 'polypeptide(L)'
;MAGIPEHLLKRAQEARDKAAGKTPTADTPTDAQNLPAKTSETKPAAAPQVASAPPPPPPDPSYVVAAKTRKKVPFWAMAALSLLPFWAFMYLLAVKPQEKTVEGPMAIGEIVYGSCAGCHGANGAGGAGRTLYQGEVLKTFPKIEDMLNFVYAGSQQFVSAGIKVYGDPNREGGAHETLSYNGNPMPQQGEKFGGGLTDAEILGVVCHERYEIGGADPESEEWKTEYETWCSPESEIFLGLENGSVNYDNLAETFAALPNPPANVGTDARPTGK
;
A
#
# COMPACT_ATOMS: atom_id res chain seq x y z
N MET A 1 -19.80 -53.52 12.60
CA MET A 1 -18.70 -53.13 11.68
C MET A 1 -18.28 -54.37 10.89
N ALA A 2 -18.42 -54.39 9.58
CA ALA A 2 -17.91 -55.47 8.74
C ALA A 2 -16.49 -55.11 8.28
N GLY A 3 -15.49 -55.88 8.74
CA GLY A 3 -14.09 -55.70 8.37
C GLY A 3 -13.81 -56.18 6.95
N ILE A 4 -12.89 -55.51 6.26
CA ILE A 4 -12.45 -55.89 4.91
C ILE A 4 -11.73 -57.25 5.00
N PRO A 5 -12.13 -58.27 4.22
CA PRO A 5 -11.52 -59.59 4.31
C PRO A 5 -10.09 -59.59 3.74
N GLU A 6 -9.13 -60.14 4.50
CA GLU A 6 -7.68 -60.04 4.24
C GLU A 6 -7.23 -60.48 2.84
N HIS A 7 -7.95 -61.38 2.19
CA HIS A 7 -7.61 -61.84 0.84
C HIS A 7 -7.69 -60.70 -0.21
N LEU A 8 -8.52 -59.68 0.02
CA LEU A 8 -8.60 -58.50 -0.85
C LEU A 8 -7.37 -57.60 -0.68
N LEU A 9 -6.81 -57.53 0.53
CA LEU A 9 -5.60 -56.75 0.80
C LEU A 9 -4.37 -57.40 0.15
N LYS A 10 -4.23 -58.73 0.24
CA LYS A 10 -3.15 -59.47 -0.44
C LYS A 10 -3.19 -59.28 -1.97
N ARG A 11 -4.38 -59.37 -2.58
CA ARG A 11 -4.54 -59.19 -4.03
C ARG A 11 -4.21 -57.76 -4.49
N ALA A 12 -4.54 -56.75 -3.68
CA ALA A 12 -4.19 -55.36 -3.97
C ALA A 12 -2.67 -55.11 -3.86
N GLN A 13 -1.99 -55.82 -2.97
CA GLN A 13 -0.55 -55.74 -2.78
C GLN A 13 0.21 -56.40 -3.95
N GLU A 14 -0.22 -57.59 -4.37
CA GLU A 14 0.33 -58.28 -5.55
C GLU A 14 0.13 -57.48 -6.85
N ALA A 15 -1.01 -56.79 -7.01
CA ALA A 15 -1.27 -55.92 -8.15
C ALA A 15 -0.34 -54.68 -8.15
N ARG A 16 -0.04 -54.12 -6.97
CA ARG A 16 0.92 -53.02 -6.82
C ARG A 16 2.34 -53.47 -7.13
N ASP A 17 2.75 -54.63 -6.65
CA ASP A 17 4.11 -55.14 -6.89
C ASP A 17 4.35 -55.48 -8.37
N LYS A 18 3.31 -55.97 -9.06
CA LYS A 18 3.34 -56.20 -10.51
C LYS A 18 3.38 -54.90 -11.33
N ALA A 19 2.66 -53.86 -10.89
CA ALA A 19 2.69 -52.53 -11.52
C ALA A 19 4.03 -51.79 -11.30
N ALA A 20 4.74 -52.10 -10.21
CA ALA A 20 6.03 -51.52 -9.88
C ALA A 20 7.23 -52.25 -10.51
N GLY A 21 7.01 -53.32 -11.30
CA GLY A 21 8.08 -54.04 -12.01
C GLY A 21 9.12 -54.70 -11.10
N LYS A 22 8.80 -54.94 -9.83
CA LYS A 22 9.71 -55.56 -8.86
C LYS A 22 9.76 -57.08 -9.05
N THR A 23 10.92 -57.58 -9.46
CA THR A 23 11.28 -59.00 -9.30
C THR A 23 11.91 -59.19 -7.91
N PRO A 24 11.59 -60.25 -7.17
CA PRO A 24 12.11 -60.45 -5.83
C PRO A 24 13.60 -60.81 -5.90
N THR A 25 14.43 -60.04 -5.20
CA THR A 25 15.85 -60.33 -4.97
C THR A 25 16.00 -60.78 -3.51
N ALA A 26 16.73 -61.87 -3.28
CA ALA A 26 17.24 -62.25 -1.98
C ALA A 26 18.70 -62.72 -2.13
N ASP A 27 19.53 -62.28 -1.19
CA ASP A 27 20.99 -62.41 -1.14
C ASP A 27 21.51 -63.82 -0.77
N THR A 28 22.81 -63.98 -1.07
CA THR A 28 23.76 -65.12 -1.20
C THR A 28 24.12 -65.87 0.12
N PRO A 29 24.93 -66.99 0.19
CA PRO A 29 26.32 -67.11 -0.34
C PRO A 29 26.92 -68.52 -0.74
N THR A 30 28.07 -68.44 -1.44
CA THR A 30 29.26 -69.34 -1.50
C THR A 30 29.28 -70.71 -2.23
N ASP A 31 30.07 -70.75 -3.32
CA ASP A 31 31.38 -71.44 -3.49
C ASP A 31 31.57 -72.41 -4.70
N ALA A 32 32.74 -72.25 -5.32
CA ALA A 32 33.56 -73.17 -6.12
C ALA A 32 33.09 -73.79 -7.47
N GLN A 33 33.79 -73.35 -8.53
CA GLN A 33 34.53 -74.13 -9.56
C GLN A 33 33.99 -74.35 -11.00
N ASN A 34 34.90 -73.99 -11.92
CA ASN A 34 35.21 -74.51 -13.27
C ASN A 34 34.35 -74.14 -14.52
N LEU A 35 34.87 -73.13 -15.23
CA LEU A 35 35.12 -72.97 -16.69
C LEU A 35 34.77 -74.16 -17.63
N PRO A 36 34.48 -73.94 -18.95
CA PRO A 36 35.13 -72.90 -19.77
C PRO A 36 34.25 -72.08 -20.73
N ALA A 37 34.88 -70.98 -21.15
CA ALA A 37 34.44 -70.04 -22.17
C ALA A 37 34.17 -70.69 -23.54
N LYS A 38 33.08 -70.28 -24.18
CA LYS A 38 32.93 -70.37 -25.64
C LYS A 38 33.22 -69.01 -26.26
N THR A 39 34.40 -68.95 -26.86
CA THR A 39 34.82 -68.02 -27.88
C THR A 39 33.82 -68.07 -29.03
N SER A 40 33.19 -66.94 -29.37
CA SER A 40 32.48 -66.78 -30.64
C SER A 40 33.47 -66.28 -31.69
N GLU A 41 33.69 -67.15 -32.66
CA GLU A 41 34.57 -67.00 -33.80
C GLU A 41 34.03 -65.93 -34.76
N THR A 42 34.93 -65.06 -35.22
CA THR A 42 34.68 -64.03 -36.22
C THR A 42 34.81 -64.64 -37.61
N LYS A 43 33.80 -64.48 -38.49
CA LYS A 43 33.93 -64.72 -39.94
C LYS A 43 33.31 -63.57 -40.74
N PRO A 44 33.91 -63.14 -41.88
CA PRO A 44 33.83 -61.76 -42.38
C PRO A 44 32.50 -61.31 -42.97
N ALA A 45 32.32 -59.98 -42.93
CA ALA A 45 31.28 -59.20 -43.57
C ALA A 45 31.21 -59.44 -45.09
N ALA A 46 30.00 -59.72 -45.58
CA ALA A 46 29.66 -59.57 -46.99
C ALA A 46 29.31 -58.11 -47.27
N ALA A 47 29.88 -57.57 -48.37
CA ALA A 47 29.64 -56.20 -48.82
C ALA A 47 28.17 -55.95 -49.21
N PRO A 48 27.67 -54.70 -49.14
CA PRO A 48 26.27 -54.38 -49.37
C PRO A 48 25.86 -54.59 -50.82
N GLN A 49 24.80 -55.36 -51.06
CA GLN A 49 24.06 -55.28 -52.32
C GLN A 49 23.26 -53.97 -52.35
N VAL A 50 23.53 -53.11 -53.33
CA VAL A 50 22.76 -51.90 -53.57
C VAL A 50 21.39 -52.31 -54.11
N ALA A 51 20.35 -52.22 -53.27
CA ALA A 51 18.98 -52.21 -53.73
C ALA A 51 18.70 -50.87 -54.43
N SER A 52 18.32 -50.92 -55.71
CA SER A 52 17.86 -49.74 -56.44
C SER A 52 16.62 -49.16 -55.75
N ALA A 53 16.66 -47.87 -55.41
CA ALA A 53 15.56 -47.16 -54.77
C ALA A 53 14.28 -47.21 -55.64
N PRO A 54 13.08 -47.38 -55.05
CA PRO A 54 11.83 -47.27 -55.79
C PRO A 54 11.67 -45.86 -56.38
N PRO A 55 11.03 -45.72 -57.56
CA PRO A 55 10.84 -44.44 -58.21
C PRO A 55 10.05 -43.47 -57.31
N PRO A 56 10.32 -42.15 -57.39
CA PRO A 56 9.64 -41.17 -56.56
C PRO A 56 8.12 -41.22 -56.80
N PRO A 57 7.31 -41.03 -55.74
CA PRO A 57 5.85 -41.02 -55.87
C PRO A 57 5.42 -39.93 -56.87
N PRO A 58 4.36 -40.17 -57.65
CA PRO A 58 3.88 -39.19 -58.63
C PRO A 58 3.57 -37.85 -57.96
N PRO A 59 3.79 -36.72 -58.67
CA PRO A 59 3.54 -35.39 -58.12
C PRO A 59 2.08 -35.28 -57.67
N ASP A 60 1.89 -34.63 -56.53
CA ASP A 60 0.56 -34.42 -55.96
C ASP A 60 -0.38 -33.79 -57.00
N PRO A 61 -1.59 -34.34 -57.21
CA PRO A 61 -2.54 -33.78 -58.16
C PRO A 61 -2.81 -32.30 -57.86
N SER A 62 -2.99 -31.47 -58.89
CA SER A 62 -3.16 -30.01 -58.75
C SER A 62 -4.27 -29.60 -57.76
N TYR A 63 -5.31 -30.43 -57.60
CA TYR A 63 -6.40 -30.21 -56.64
C TYR A 63 -6.01 -30.41 -55.17
N VAL A 64 -4.92 -31.14 -54.87
CA VAL A 64 -4.40 -31.36 -53.51
C VAL A 64 -3.20 -30.48 -53.16
N VAL A 65 -2.53 -29.90 -54.17
CA VAL A 65 -1.42 -28.95 -53.94
C VAL A 65 -1.90 -27.74 -53.12
N ALA A 66 -3.08 -27.20 -53.44
CA ALA A 66 -3.67 -26.08 -52.69
C ALA A 66 -4.07 -26.46 -51.24
N ALA A 67 -4.40 -27.73 -50.99
CA ALA A 67 -4.73 -28.21 -49.65
C ALA A 67 -3.48 -28.46 -48.78
N LYS A 68 -2.41 -29.00 -49.38
CA LYS A 68 -1.15 -29.30 -48.70
C LYS A 68 -0.25 -28.09 -48.46
N THR A 69 -0.36 -27.06 -49.29
CA THR A 69 0.44 -25.83 -49.17
C THR A 69 -0.19 -24.75 -48.28
N ARG A 70 -1.44 -24.96 -47.83
CA ARG A 70 -2.15 -23.99 -46.99
C ARG A 70 -1.52 -23.96 -45.60
N LYS A 71 -0.94 -22.81 -45.24
CA LYS A 71 -0.39 -22.57 -43.90
C LYS A 71 -1.51 -22.63 -42.87
N LYS A 72 -1.42 -23.56 -41.93
CA LYS A 72 -2.39 -23.72 -40.85
C LYS A 72 -2.03 -22.81 -39.68
N VAL A 73 -3.00 -22.10 -39.14
CA VAL A 73 -2.84 -21.39 -37.87
C VAL A 73 -2.61 -22.45 -36.78
N PRO A 74 -1.54 -22.34 -35.98
CA PRO A 74 -1.30 -23.32 -34.94
C PRO A 74 -2.38 -23.19 -33.86
N PHE A 75 -2.79 -24.31 -33.28
CA PHE A 75 -3.91 -24.36 -32.34
C PHE A 75 -3.76 -23.39 -31.14
N TRP A 76 -2.52 -23.15 -30.69
CA TRP A 76 -2.22 -22.21 -29.61
C TRP A 76 -2.51 -20.75 -29.96
N ALA A 77 -2.49 -20.37 -31.23
CA ALA A 77 -2.71 -18.98 -31.64
C ALA A 77 -4.16 -18.55 -31.41
N MET A 78 -5.12 -19.47 -31.52
CA MET A 78 -6.52 -19.17 -31.19
C MET A 78 -6.69 -18.97 -29.68
N ALA A 79 -6.03 -19.80 -28.86
CA ALA A 79 -6.04 -19.64 -27.40
C ALA A 79 -5.38 -18.33 -26.96
N ALA A 80 -4.25 -17.96 -27.56
CA ALA A 80 -3.56 -16.69 -27.29
C ALA A 80 -4.42 -15.48 -27.72
N LEU A 81 -5.05 -15.55 -28.90
CA LEU A 81 -5.94 -14.49 -29.39
C LEU A 81 -7.18 -14.32 -28.50
N SER A 82 -7.73 -15.41 -27.95
CA SER A 82 -8.83 -15.37 -26.98
C SER A 82 -8.43 -14.81 -25.61
N LEU A 83 -7.16 -14.94 -25.21
CA LEU A 83 -6.67 -14.44 -23.93
C LEU A 83 -6.44 -12.92 -23.95
N LEU A 84 -6.11 -12.33 -25.11
CA LEU A 84 -5.87 -10.90 -25.26
C LEU A 84 -7.03 -9.98 -24.80
N PRO A 85 -8.30 -10.19 -25.18
CA PRO A 85 -9.39 -9.36 -24.69
C PRO A 85 -9.62 -9.50 -23.18
N PHE A 86 -9.41 -10.70 -22.62
CA PHE A 86 -9.49 -10.92 -21.17
C PHE A 86 -8.35 -10.21 -20.42
N TRP A 87 -7.12 -10.33 -20.91
CA TRP A 87 -5.98 -9.60 -20.36
C TRP A 87 -6.18 -8.10 -20.49
N ALA A 88 -6.64 -7.60 -21.63
CA ALA A 88 -6.91 -6.18 -21.84
C ALA A 88 -8.01 -5.66 -20.90
N PHE A 89 -9.08 -6.44 -20.68
CA PHE A 89 -10.11 -6.10 -19.71
C PHE A 89 -9.57 -6.07 -18.28
N MET A 90 -8.82 -7.09 -17.87
CA MET A 90 -8.15 -7.12 -16.56
C MET A 90 -7.15 -5.99 -16.39
N TYR A 91 -6.38 -5.68 -17.43
CA TYR A 91 -5.41 -4.58 -17.47
C TYR A 91 -6.12 -3.24 -17.34
N LEU A 92 -7.21 -3.02 -18.08
CA LEU A 92 -8.00 -1.80 -17.96
C LEU A 92 -8.64 -1.68 -16.58
N LEU A 93 -9.10 -2.78 -15.97
CA LEU A 93 -9.57 -2.77 -14.58
C LEU A 93 -8.44 -2.49 -13.58
N ALA A 94 -7.22 -2.99 -13.83
CA ALA A 94 -6.07 -2.80 -12.96
C ALA A 94 -5.43 -1.40 -13.09
N VAL A 95 -5.51 -0.80 -14.27
CA VAL A 95 -4.97 0.54 -14.58
C VAL A 95 -6.04 1.62 -14.43
N LYS A 96 -7.32 1.25 -14.24
CA LYS A 96 -8.30 2.21 -13.72
C LYS A 96 -7.70 2.81 -12.46
N PRO A 97 -7.48 4.14 -12.42
CA PRO A 97 -6.98 4.77 -11.23
C PRO A 97 -7.94 4.37 -10.11
N GLN A 98 -7.41 3.71 -9.09
CA GLN A 98 -8.07 3.75 -7.80
C GLN A 98 -8.13 5.25 -7.49
N GLU A 99 -9.32 5.81 -7.29
CA GLU A 99 -9.42 7.02 -6.47
C GLU A 99 -8.64 6.68 -5.21
N LYS A 100 -7.42 7.20 -5.13
CA LYS A 100 -6.54 6.86 -4.04
C LYS A 100 -7.11 7.69 -2.90
N THR A 101 -7.97 7.03 -2.13
CA THR A 101 -8.52 7.44 -0.85
C THR A 101 -7.37 7.67 0.13
N VAL A 102 -6.62 8.74 -0.09
CA VAL A 102 -6.05 9.49 1.03
C VAL A 102 -7.26 10.23 1.57
N GLU A 103 -7.99 9.59 2.49
CA GLU A 103 -9.35 9.98 2.91
C GLU A 103 -9.33 11.30 3.70
N GLY A 104 -9.16 12.40 2.97
CA GLY A 104 -9.22 13.74 3.50
C GLY A 104 -8.12 14.06 4.52
N PRO A 105 -8.27 15.19 5.21
CA PRO A 105 -7.25 15.70 6.13
C PRO A 105 -7.05 14.78 7.35
N MET A 106 -8.07 14.02 7.78
CA MET A 106 -7.95 13.11 8.92
C MET A 106 -6.95 11.99 8.68
N ALA A 107 -6.98 11.35 7.50
CA ALA A 107 -6.05 10.29 7.14
C ALA A 107 -4.62 10.81 6.94
N ILE A 108 -4.47 11.99 6.32
CA ILE A 108 -3.17 12.68 6.20
C ILE A 108 -2.61 12.97 7.59
N GLY A 109 -3.47 13.47 8.49
CA GLY A 109 -3.10 13.82 9.84
C GLY A 109 -2.59 12.66 10.67
N GLU A 110 -3.25 11.49 10.59
CA GLU A 110 -2.79 10.29 11.28
C GLU A 110 -1.36 9.91 10.88
N ILE A 111 -1.05 9.96 9.58
CA ILE A 111 0.28 9.63 9.05
C ILE A 111 1.32 10.65 9.53
N VAL A 112 1.00 11.94 9.43
CA VAL A 112 1.90 13.04 9.83
C VAL A 112 2.15 13.03 11.35
N TYR A 113 1.11 12.72 12.14
CA TYR A 113 1.18 12.67 13.61
C TYR A 113 2.23 11.68 14.12
N GLY A 114 2.59 10.67 13.33
CA GLY A 114 3.70 9.76 13.66
C GLY A 114 5.02 10.48 13.98
N SER A 115 5.27 11.64 13.37
CA SER A 115 6.43 12.50 13.68
C SER A 115 6.25 13.33 14.96
N CYS A 116 5.02 13.71 15.29
CA CYS A 116 4.65 14.48 16.49
C CYS A 116 4.65 13.60 17.76
N ALA A 117 4.31 12.32 17.60
CA ALA A 117 4.15 11.35 18.68
C ALA A 117 5.42 11.14 19.52
N GLY A 118 6.61 11.40 18.98
CA GLY A 118 7.86 11.31 19.74
C GLY A 118 7.92 12.29 20.93
N CYS A 119 7.25 13.43 20.83
CA CYS A 119 7.16 14.42 21.91
C CYS A 119 5.81 14.40 22.62
N HIS A 120 4.73 14.27 21.85
CA HIS A 120 3.35 14.36 22.35
C HIS A 120 2.76 13.00 22.77
N GLY A 121 3.48 11.89 22.55
CA GLY A 121 3.01 10.53 22.81
C GLY A 121 2.07 10.02 21.71
N ALA A 122 2.00 8.70 21.54
CA ALA A 122 1.20 8.07 20.48
C ALA A 122 -0.29 8.44 20.53
N ASN A 123 -0.86 8.60 21.73
CA ASN A 123 -2.24 9.00 21.92
C ASN A 123 -2.36 10.44 22.45
N GLY A 124 -1.36 11.30 22.22
CA GLY A 124 -1.37 12.68 22.71
C GLY A 124 -1.24 12.83 24.24
N ALA A 125 -0.77 11.81 24.96
CA ALA A 125 -0.65 11.84 26.42
C ALA A 125 0.39 12.87 26.94
N GLY A 126 1.27 13.35 26.05
CA GLY A 126 2.39 14.23 26.37
C GLY A 126 3.68 13.46 26.70
N GLY A 127 4.70 14.21 27.11
CA GLY A 127 6.01 13.69 27.47
C GLY A 127 7.06 14.79 27.39
N ALA A 128 7.82 14.82 26.29
CA ALA A 128 8.72 15.94 26.00
C ALA A 128 7.92 17.17 25.51
N GLY A 129 6.80 16.94 24.84
CA GLY A 129 5.79 17.93 24.46
C GLY A 129 4.59 17.90 25.40
N ARG A 130 3.75 18.94 25.31
CA ARG A 130 2.52 19.05 26.12
C ARG A 130 1.52 17.96 25.76
N THR A 131 0.70 17.63 26.74
CA THR A 131 -0.48 16.78 26.57
C THR A 131 -1.50 17.42 25.61
N LEU A 132 -2.01 16.62 24.67
CA LEU A 132 -3.00 17.01 23.65
C LEU A 132 -4.36 16.33 23.85
N TYR A 133 -4.36 15.09 24.35
CA TYR A 133 -5.56 14.27 24.52
C TYR A 133 -6.54 14.79 25.58
N GLN A 134 -7.74 14.19 25.65
CA GLN A 134 -8.77 14.51 26.64
C GLN A 134 -9.17 16.00 26.66
N GLY A 135 -9.26 16.60 25.47
CA GLY A 135 -9.64 18.00 25.28
C GLY A 135 -8.56 19.01 25.66
N GLU A 136 -7.36 18.60 26.08
CA GLU A 136 -6.31 19.55 26.49
C GLU A 136 -5.84 20.43 25.33
N VAL A 137 -5.83 19.89 24.11
CA VAL A 137 -5.56 20.65 22.88
C VAL A 137 -6.68 21.65 22.58
N LEU A 138 -7.95 21.27 22.77
CA LEU A 138 -9.11 22.12 22.52
C LEU A 138 -9.20 23.28 23.52
N LYS A 139 -8.87 23.03 24.80
CA LYS A 139 -8.72 24.09 25.81
C LYS A 139 -7.61 25.08 25.44
N THR A 140 -6.52 24.57 24.85
CA THR A 140 -5.39 25.42 24.45
C THR A 140 -5.72 26.24 23.22
N PHE A 141 -6.35 25.62 22.22
CA PHE A 141 -6.70 26.25 20.96
C PHE A 141 -8.20 26.08 20.70
N PRO A 142 -9.06 26.93 21.29
CA PRO A 142 -10.49 26.89 20.99
C PRO A 142 -10.77 27.10 19.50
N LYS A 143 -9.94 27.92 18.84
CA LYS A 143 -9.98 28.17 17.40
C LYS A 143 -8.91 27.35 16.68
N ILE A 144 -9.31 26.60 15.66
CA ILE A 144 -8.39 25.81 14.84
C ILE A 144 -7.30 26.66 14.18
N GLU A 145 -7.60 27.90 13.77
CA GLU A 145 -6.64 28.80 13.11
C GLU A 145 -5.45 29.16 13.99
N ASP A 146 -5.66 29.24 15.31
CA ASP A 146 -4.59 29.54 16.26
C ASP A 146 -3.68 28.33 16.45
N MET A 147 -4.23 27.12 16.37
CA MET A 147 -3.46 25.87 16.37
C MET A 147 -2.64 25.73 15.09
N LEU A 148 -3.26 25.97 13.94
CA LEU A 148 -2.59 25.95 12.63
C LEU A 148 -1.40 26.91 12.60
N ASN A 149 -1.58 28.15 13.05
CA ASN A 149 -0.50 29.13 13.11
C ASN A 149 0.62 28.72 14.07
N PHE A 150 0.27 28.19 15.25
CA PHE A 150 1.27 27.75 16.22
C PHE A 150 2.07 26.54 15.71
N VAL A 151 1.40 25.56 15.10
CA VAL A 151 2.07 24.39 14.51
C VAL A 151 2.95 24.80 13.33
N TYR A 152 2.46 25.71 12.48
CA TYR A 152 3.22 26.23 11.35
C TYR A 152 4.49 26.96 11.82
N ALA A 153 4.33 27.99 12.66
CA ALA A 153 5.42 28.90 13.02
C ALA A 153 6.33 28.33 14.12
N GLY A 154 5.82 27.46 14.97
CA GLY A 154 6.54 26.96 16.14
C GLY A 154 6.73 28.02 17.23
N SER A 155 7.10 27.54 18.41
CA SER A 155 7.22 28.38 19.61
C SER A 155 8.29 29.48 19.51
N GLN A 156 9.38 29.26 18.77
CA GLN A 156 10.47 30.23 18.66
C GLN A 156 10.08 31.49 17.87
N GLN A 157 9.18 31.35 16.90
CA GLN A 157 8.70 32.50 16.13
C GLN A 157 7.76 33.37 16.97
N PHE A 158 6.96 32.76 17.85
CA PHE A 158 6.16 33.49 18.83
C PHE A 158 7.05 34.30 19.80
N VAL A 159 8.14 33.70 20.29
CA VAL A 159 9.13 34.40 21.12
C VAL A 159 9.75 35.58 20.37
N SER A 160 10.15 35.35 19.12
CA SER A 160 10.78 36.37 18.27
C SER A 160 9.84 37.55 17.96
N ALA A 161 8.54 37.27 17.84
CA ALA A 161 7.49 38.28 17.67
C ALA A 161 7.09 38.98 18.98
N GLY A 162 7.69 38.61 20.12
CA GLY A 162 7.34 39.15 21.44
C GLY A 162 5.97 38.70 21.96
N ILE A 163 5.41 37.63 21.39
CA ILE A 163 4.11 37.08 21.77
C ILE A 163 4.34 36.10 22.90
N LYS A 164 3.84 36.45 24.10
CA LYS A 164 4.07 35.66 25.31
C LYS A 164 3.16 34.45 25.45
N VAL A 165 1.92 34.55 24.97
CA VAL A 165 0.88 33.54 25.13
C VAL A 165 0.42 33.11 23.75
N TYR A 166 0.33 31.79 23.54
CA TYR A 166 -0.25 31.19 22.34
C TYR A 166 -1.57 30.49 22.70
N GLY A 167 -2.49 30.43 21.75
CA GLY A 167 -3.83 29.92 21.99
C GLY A 167 -4.63 30.79 22.98
N ASP A 168 -5.47 30.16 23.80
CA ASP A 168 -6.40 30.86 24.69
C ASP A 168 -5.71 31.46 25.93
N PRO A 169 -5.71 32.81 26.09
CA PRO A 169 -5.22 33.45 27.30
C PRO A 169 -6.11 33.20 28.54
N ASN A 170 -7.34 32.75 28.34
CA ASN A 170 -8.29 32.41 29.41
C ASN A 170 -8.44 30.90 29.62
N ARG A 171 -7.51 30.11 29.08
CA ARG A 171 -7.51 28.65 29.16
C ARG A 171 -7.73 28.17 30.60
N GLU A 172 -8.64 27.22 30.77
CA GLU A 172 -8.82 26.52 32.05
C GLU A 172 -7.51 25.83 32.47
N GLY A 173 -7.06 26.07 33.71
CA GLY A 173 -5.74 25.61 34.16
C GLY A 173 -4.58 26.57 33.82
N GLY A 174 -4.88 27.72 33.21
CA GLY A 174 -3.94 28.80 32.95
C GLY A 174 -3.48 28.86 31.49
N ALA A 175 -3.22 30.08 31.02
CA ALA A 175 -2.68 30.33 29.69
C ALA A 175 -1.35 29.60 29.47
N HIS A 176 -1.13 29.11 28.25
CA HIS A 176 0.16 28.56 27.88
C HIS A 176 1.08 29.66 27.36
N GLU A 177 2.17 29.89 28.09
CA GLU A 177 3.20 30.84 27.69
C GLU A 177 4.25 30.18 26.77
N THR A 178 4.86 30.94 25.88
CA THR A 178 5.95 30.48 25.01
C THR A 178 7.11 29.92 25.82
N LEU A 179 7.61 28.74 25.46
CA LEU A 179 8.70 28.02 26.14
C LEU A 179 8.44 27.69 27.62
N SER A 180 7.19 27.79 28.09
CA SER A 180 6.86 27.51 29.49
C SER A 180 6.73 26.02 29.83
N TYR A 181 6.71 25.14 28.83
CA TYR A 181 6.77 23.70 29.05
C TYR A 181 8.23 23.28 29.01
N ASN A 182 8.78 22.83 30.15
CA ASN A 182 10.10 22.23 30.33
C ASN A 182 11.31 22.88 29.61
N GLY A 183 11.14 24.10 29.09
CA GLY A 183 12.11 24.82 28.26
C GLY A 183 12.25 24.32 26.81
N ASN A 184 11.61 23.21 26.42
CA ASN A 184 11.75 22.69 25.06
C ASN A 184 10.86 23.45 24.07
N PRO A 185 11.41 23.91 22.94
CA PRO A 185 10.60 24.54 21.91
C PRO A 185 9.73 23.51 21.20
N MET A 186 8.47 23.87 20.95
CA MET A 186 7.68 23.24 19.88
C MET A 186 8.29 23.69 18.55
N PRO A 187 8.81 22.77 17.72
CA PRO A 187 9.50 23.11 16.48
C PRO A 187 8.51 23.55 15.40
N GLN A 188 8.93 24.48 14.55
CA GLN A 188 8.18 24.91 13.38
C GLN A 188 7.98 23.76 12.39
N GLN A 189 6.77 23.66 11.84
CA GLN A 189 6.46 22.67 10.80
C GLN A 189 6.32 23.28 9.41
N GLY A 190 6.01 24.58 9.35
CA GLY A 190 5.81 25.30 8.09
C GLY A 190 7.11 25.62 7.35
N GLU A 191 7.03 25.58 6.03
CA GLU A 191 8.17 25.77 5.12
C GLU A 191 8.90 27.11 5.32
N LYS A 192 8.15 28.21 5.57
CA LYS A 192 8.72 29.56 5.71
C LYS A 192 9.84 29.65 6.77
N PHE A 193 9.74 28.84 7.82
CA PHE A 193 10.71 28.82 8.90
C PHE A 193 11.60 27.57 8.88
N GLY A 194 11.61 26.82 7.79
CA GLY A 194 12.44 25.63 7.59
C GLY A 194 11.82 24.33 8.10
N GLY A 195 10.51 24.32 8.36
CA GLY A 195 9.76 23.07 8.56
C GLY A 195 9.53 22.33 7.24
N GLY A 196 9.13 21.06 7.33
CA GLY A 196 9.02 20.17 6.17
C GLY A 196 7.61 19.83 5.74
N LEU A 197 6.59 20.35 6.42
CA LEU A 197 5.18 20.04 6.13
C LEU A 197 4.57 21.10 5.22
N THR A 198 3.74 20.64 4.30
CA THR A 198 2.84 21.49 3.51
C THR A 198 1.68 22.02 4.36
N ASP A 199 1.02 23.10 3.92
CA ASP A 199 -0.14 23.65 4.61
C ASP A 199 -1.29 22.62 4.72
N ALA A 200 -1.44 21.73 3.74
CA ALA A 200 -2.43 20.65 3.77
C ALA A 200 -2.08 19.57 4.80
N GLU A 201 -0.80 19.19 4.93
CA GLU A 201 -0.33 18.25 5.95
C GLU A 201 -0.45 18.84 7.36
N ILE A 202 -0.18 20.14 7.53
CA ILE A 202 -0.38 20.84 8.81
C ILE A 202 -1.87 20.89 9.15
N LEU A 203 -2.75 21.17 8.19
CA LEU A 203 -4.20 21.10 8.42
C LEU A 203 -4.61 19.68 8.81
N GLY A 204 -4.13 18.68 8.09
CA GLY A 204 -4.41 17.28 8.38
C GLY A 204 -4.04 16.88 9.80
N VAL A 205 -2.80 17.15 10.23
CA VAL A 205 -2.36 16.77 11.58
C VAL A 205 -3.12 17.53 12.66
N VAL A 206 -3.46 18.80 12.43
CA VAL A 206 -4.30 19.57 13.35
C VAL A 206 -5.71 18.98 13.44
N CYS A 207 -6.31 18.56 12.33
CA CYS A 207 -7.60 17.87 12.33
C CYS A 207 -7.52 16.55 13.12
N HIS A 208 -6.51 15.72 12.88
CA HIS A 208 -6.30 14.48 13.64
C HIS A 208 -6.10 14.75 15.13
N GLU A 209 -5.27 15.74 15.49
CA GLU A 209 -5.03 16.12 16.88
C GLU A 209 -6.29 16.61 17.59
N ARG A 210 -7.20 17.31 16.89
CA ARG A 210 -8.44 17.83 17.48
C ARG A 210 -9.52 16.76 17.62
N TYR A 211 -9.80 16.02 16.54
CA TYR A 211 -10.97 15.15 16.45
C TYR A 211 -10.69 13.71 16.93
N GLU A 212 -9.51 13.16 16.63
CA GLU A 212 -9.15 11.81 17.09
C GLU A 212 -8.50 11.85 18.49
N ILE A 213 -7.49 12.69 18.67
CA ILE A 213 -6.71 12.73 19.93
C ILE A 213 -7.41 13.57 21.00
N GLY A 214 -7.81 14.79 20.62
CA GLY A 214 -8.45 15.76 21.50
C GLY A 214 -9.86 15.35 21.92
N GLY A 215 -10.54 14.56 21.09
CA GLY A 215 -11.90 14.06 21.33
C GLY A 215 -13.01 15.04 20.99
N ALA A 216 -12.76 16.01 20.09
CA ALA A 216 -13.85 16.78 19.48
C ALA A 216 -14.74 15.82 18.65
N ASP A 217 -16.05 15.87 18.86
CA ASP A 217 -17.00 15.01 18.15
C ASP A 217 -17.47 15.72 16.85
N PRO A 218 -17.10 15.21 15.66
CA PRO A 218 -17.44 15.85 14.38
C PRO A 218 -18.95 15.92 14.11
N GLU A 219 -19.77 15.13 14.80
CA GLU A 219 -21.23 15.16 14.64
C GLU A 219 -21.93 16.02 15.70
N SER A 220 -21.19 16.57 16.67
CA SER A 220 -21.75 17.43 17.70
C SER A 220 -22.08 18.83 17.16
N GLU A 221 -23.12 19.46 17.70
CA GLU A 221 -23.49 20.84 17.35
C GLU A 221 -22.36 21.85 17.57
N GLU A 222 -21.46 21.56 18.52
CA GLU A 222 -20.31 22.41 18.83
C GLU A 222 -19.24 22.36 17.74
N TRP A 223 -18.92 21.17 17.23
CA TRP A 223 -17.75 20.97 16.36
C TRP A 223 -18.08 20.68 14.91
N LYS A 224 -19.32 20.28 14.58
CA LYS A 224 -19.71 19.91 13.22
C LYS A 224 -19.41 20.98 12.18
N THR A 225 -19.67 22.24 12.51
CA THR A 225 -19.39 23.35 11.58
C THR A 225 -17.90 23.53 11.33
N GLU A 226 -17.07 23.43 12.37
CA GLU A 226 -15.62 23.51 12.23
C GLU A 226 -15.10 22.30 11.42
N TYR A 227 -15.58 21.10 11.74
CA TYR A 227 -15.21 19.87 11.05
C TYR A 227 -15.53 19.95 9.56
N GLU A 228 -16.76 20.30 9.18
CA GLU A 228 -17.15 20.42 7.77
C GLU A 228 -16.34 21.49 7.03
N THR A 229 -16.01 22.59 7.71
CA THR A 229 -15.26 23.69 7.11
C THR A 229 -13.78 23.34 6.89
N TRP A 230 -13.18 22.54 7.77
CA TRP A 230 -11.72 22.33 7.81
C TRP A 230 -11.26 20.89 7.61
N CYS A 231 -11.96 19.94 8.23
CA CYS A 231 -11.51 18.57 8.45
C CYS A 231 -12.32 17.51 7.68
N SER A 232 -13.40 17.91 7.03
CA SER A 232 -14.16 17.07 6.11
C SER A 232 -13.36 16.85 4.81
N PRO A 233 -13.39 15.65 4.21
CA PRO A 233 -12.80 15.40 2.88
C PRO A 233 -13.34 16.33 1.80
N GLU A 234 -14.57 16.84 1.97
CA GLU A 234 -15.24 17.76 1.06
C GLU A 234 -14.95 19.25 1.37
N SER A 235 -14.14 19.55 2.39
CA SER A 235 -13.79 20.93 2.75
C SER A 235 -13.12 21.64 1.58
N GLU A 236 -13.71 22.77 1.15
CA GLU A 236 -13.12 23.62 0.11
C GLU A 236 -11.76 24.18 0.52
N ILE A 237 -11.56 24.43 1.82
CA ILE A 237 -10.28 24.89 2.36
C ILE A 237 -9.23 23.79 2.22
N PHE A 238 -9.53 22.57 2.67
CA PHE A 238 -8.61 21.45 2.56
C PHE A 238 -8.23 21.18 1.10
N LEU A 239 -9.23 21.07 0.22
CA LEU A 239 -9.01 20.83 -1.21
C LEU A 239 -8.16 21.94 -1.84
N GLY A 240 -8.39 23.20 -1.45
CA GLY A 240 -7.62 24.34 -1.92
C GLY A 240 -6.16 24.34 -1.44
N LEU A 241 -5.91 23.90 -0.21
CA LEU A 241 -4.56 23.74 0.32
C LEU A 241 -3.83 22.54 -0.32
N GLU A 242 -4.53 21.42 -0.50
CA GLU A 242 -3.97 20.19 -1.09
C GLU A 242 -3.55 20.41 -2.54
N ASN A 243 -4.36 21.12 -3.33
CA ASN A 243 -4.03 21.44 -4.72
C ASN A 243 -3.13 22.69 -4.87
N GLY A 244 -2.80 23.37 -3.78
CA GLY A 244 -1.95 24.56 -3.75
C GLY A 244 -2.57 25.82 -4.36
N SER A 245 -3.89 25.87 -4.53
CA SER A 245 -4.60 27.08 -5.00
C SER A 245 -4.71 28.16 -3.93
N VAL A 246 -4.66 27.78 -2.66
CA VAL A 246 -4.58 28.68 -1.49
C VAL A 246 -3.44 28.27 -0.56
N ASN A 247 -3.11 29.15 0.39
CA ASN A 247 -2.18 28.91 1.48
C ASN A 247 -2.64 29.67 2.74
N TYR A 248 -1.93 29.51 3.85
CA TYR A 248 -2.30 30.16 5.11
C TYR A 248 -2.29 31.70 5.07
N ASP A 249 -1.57 32.34 4.15
CA ASP A 249 -1.54 33.79 4.03
C ASP A 249 -2.78 34.35 3.30
N ASN A 250 -3.41 33.59 2.40
CA ASN A 250 -4.50 34.08 1.53
C ASN A 250 -5.84 33.35 1.66
N LEU A 251 -5.91 32.21 2.36
CA LEU A 251 -7.15 31.41 2.44
C LEU A 251 -8.30 32.20 3.06
N ALA A 252 -8.04 33.04 4.07
CA ALA A 252 -9.09 33.80 4.75
C ALA A 252 -9.78 34.81 3.81
N GLU A 253 -9.02 35.43 2.91
CA GLU A 253 -9.59 36.31 1.89
C GLU A 253 -10.32 35.53 0.80
N THR A 254 -9.75 34.38 0.40
CA THR A 254 -10.32 33.54 -0.67
C THR A 254 -11.67 32.94 -0.27
N PHE A 255 -11.80 32.54 0.99
CA PHE A 255 -13.00 31.91 1.54
C PHE A 255 -13.88 32.86 2.37
N ALA A 256 -13.68 34.17 2.23
CA ALA A 256 -14.47 35.19 2.95
C ALA A 256 -15.99 35.13 2.66
N ALA A 257 -16.39 34.47 1.56
CA ALA A 257 -17.79 34.32 1.16
C ALA A 257 -18.46 33.04 1.71
N LEU A 258 -17.72 32.17 2.42
CA LEU A 258 -18.32 31.00 3.05
C LEU A 258 -19.31 31.41 4.15
N PRO A 259 -20.34 30.58 4.44
CA PRO A 259 -21.29 30.86 5.52
C PRO A 259 -20.61 31.08 6.88
N ASN A 260 -19.51 30.37 7.13
CA ASN A 260 -18.64 30.52 8.28
C ASN A 260 -17.21 30.75 7.77
N PRO A 261 -16.83 32.00 7.45
CA PRO A 261 -15.54 32.26 6.85
C PRO A 261 -14.42 32.01 7.88
N PRO A 262 -13.30 31.41 7.45
CA PRO A 262 -12.16 31.18 8.33
C PRO A 262 -11.52 32.50 8.76
N ALA A 263 -11.01 32.56 9.98
CA ALA A 263 -10.16 33.67 10.40
C ALA A 263 -8.80 33.63 9.68
N ASN A 264 -8.01 34.71 9.79
CA ASN A 264 -6.64 34.69 9.29
C ASN A 264 -5.84 33.60 10.03
N VAL A 265 -5.21 32.69 9.28
CA VAL A 265 -4.24 31.74 9.83
C VAL A 265 -2.87 32.40 9.82
N GLY A 266 -2.41 32.83 8.64
CA GLY A 266 -1.13 33.49 8.42
C GLY A 266 0.06 32.54 8.64
N THR A 267 1.17 32.85 7.99
CA THR A 267 2.43 32.12 8.20
C THR A 267 3.28 32.71 9.32
N ASP A 268 3.13 34.01 9.64
CA ASP A 268 3.84 34.64 10.74
C ASP A 268 3.15 34.38 12.09
N ALA A 269 3.95 34.23 13.15
CA ALA A 269 3.43 34.08 14.51
C ALA A 269 2.51 35.25 14.88
N ARG A 270 1.29 34.94 15.31
CA ARG A 270 0.28 35.95 15.68
C ARG A 270 -0.40 35.64 17.01
N PRO A 271 -0.90 36.67 17.74
CA PRO A 271 -1.77 36.45 18.90
C PRO A 271 -3.08 35.77 18.49
N THR A 272 -3.71 35.06 19.43
CA THR A 272 -5.02 34.42 19.21
C THR A 272 -6.06 35.38 18.65
N GLY A 273 -6.87 34.88 17.72
CA GLY A 273 -8.04 35.57 17.20
C GLY A 273 -7.78 36.88 16.43
N LYS A 274 -6.54 37.16 16.04
CA LYS A 274 -6.18 38.27 15.15
C LYS A 274 -6.08 37.86 13.71
#